data_AF-A0A357R555-F1
#
_entry.id   AF-A0A357R555-F1
#
_cell.length_a   1.000
_cell.length_b   1.000
_cell.length_c   1.000
_cell.angle_alpha   90.00
_cell.angle_beta   90.00
_cell.angle_gamma   90.00
#
_symmetry.space_group_name_H-M   'P 1'
#
loop_
_entity.id
_entity.type
_entity.pdbx_description
1 polymer ?
#
loop_
_entity_poly.entity_id
_entity_poly.type
_entity_poly.pdbx_seq_one_letter_code
_entity_poly.pdbx_strand_id
1 'polypeptide(L)'
;EDNEIFLVSQRQANLDNPKPEDLYTVGTVASIKQILKLPGGTVRVLVEGISRAKVVNFLEWEPLFLAEIELLAEDDTVTSETEVYMRALLHQFERYI
;
A
#
# COMPACT_ATOMS: atom_id res chain seq x y z
N GLU A 1 -6.15 -3.79 19.34
CA GLU A 1 -6.61 -4.26 18.02
C GLU A 1 -6.59 -3.15 16.96
N ASP A 2 -5.95 -1.99 17.20
CA ASP A 2 -5.81 -0.93 16.18
C ASP A 2 -4.34 -0.80 15.71
N ASN A 3 -3.87 -1.76 14.91
CA ASN A 3 -2.50 -1.73 14.36
C ASN A 3 -2.48 -1.62 12.83
N GLU A 4 -3.60 -1.22 12.21
CA GLU A 4 -3.69 -1.07 10.77
C GLU A 4 -3.49 0.38 10.35
N ILE A 5 -2.83 0.54 9.22
CA ILE A 5 -2.62 1.82 8.55
C ILE A 5 -2.91 1.63 7.07
N PHE A 6 -3.32 2.71 6.41
CA PHE A 6 -3.51 2.73 4.98
C PHE A 6 -2.35 3.47 4.31
N LEU A 7 -1.66 2.76 3.42
CA LEU A 7 -0.47 3.27 2.72
C LEU A 7 -0.83 3.60 1.28
N VAL A 8 -0.63 4.86 0.91
CA VAL A 8 -0.68 5.33 -0.49
C VAL A 8 0.62 6.03 -0.84
N SER A 9 1.04 5.84 -2.09
CA SER A 9 2.17 6.57 -2.63
C SER A 9 1.75 7.98 -3.07
N GLN A 10 2.72 8.89 -3.03
CA GLN A 10 2.61 10.20 -3.67
C GLN A 10 2.89 10.04 -5.17
N ARG A 11 2.25 10.87 -6.00
CA ARG A 11 2.50 10.94 -7.45
C ARG A 11 3.87 11.51 -7.77
N GLN A 12 4.32 12.47 -6.97
CA GLN A 12 5.64 13.11 -7.08
C GLN A 12 6.40 12.87 -5.77
N ALA A 13 7.54 12.19 -5.84
CA ALA A 13 8.27 11.76 -4.65
C ALA A 13 9.01 12.90 -3.91
N ASN A 14 9.17 14.06 -4.55
CA ASN A 14 9.91 15.21 -4.05
C ASN A 14 9.03 16.28 -3.40
N LEU A 15 7.73 15.99 -3.18
CA LEU A 15 6.80 16.91 -2.55
C LEU A 15 6.76 16.63 -1.04
N ASP A 16 7.24 17.58 -0.23
CA ASP A 16 7.33 17.37 1.22
C ASP A 16 5.96 17.29 1.91
N ASN A 17 4.99 18.09 1.45
CA ASN A 17 3.63 18.16 2.00
C ASN A 17 2.62 17.91 0.88
N PRO A 18 2.40 16.65 0.48
CA PRO A 18 1.43 16.32 -0.57
C PRO A 18 0.02 16.68 -0.11
N LYS A 19 -0.81 17.15 -1.04
CA LYS A 19 -2.26 17.27 -0.85
C LYS A 19 -2.96 15.99 -1.30
N PRO A 20 -4.24 15.78 -0.96
CA PRO A 20 -5.02 14.63 -1.43
C PRO A 20 -4.94 14.39 -2.95
N GLU A 21 -4.93 15.46 -3.76
CA GLU A 21 -4.78 15.40 -5.23
C GLU A 21 -3.42 14.89 -5.71
N ASP A 22 -2.38 15.03 -4.88
CA ASP A 22 -1.03 14.57 -5.16
C ASP A 22 -0.83 13.08 -4.81
N LEU A 23 -1.84 12.42 -4.22
CA LEU A 23 -1.78 11.02 -3.82
C LEU A 23 -2.44 10.10 -4.86
N TYR A 24 -2.01 8.85 -4.88
CA TYR A 24 -2.78 7.80 -5.53
C TYR A 24 -3.99 7.42 -4.68
N THR A 25 -5.11 7.07 -5.33
CA THR A 25 -6.35 6.70 -4.65
C THR A 25 -6.43 5.24 -4.27
N VAL A 26 -5.61 4.38 -4.89
CA VAL A 26 -5.53 2.95 -4.53
C VAL A 26 -4.23 2.73 -3.77
N GLY A 27 -4.33 2.04 -2.65
CA GLY A 27 -3.23 1.77 -1.75
C GLY A 27 -3.39 0.41 -1.08
N THR A 28 -2.64 0.25 0.00
CA THR A 28 -2.56 -1.01 0.73
C THR A 28 -2.94 -0.79 2.19
N VAL A 29 -3.94 -1.54 2.66
CA VAL A 29 -4.17 -1.72 4.10
C VAL A 29 -3.05 -2.61 4.62
N ALA A 30 -2.34 -2.15 5.64
CA ALA A 30 -1.19 -2.83 6.18
C ALA A 30 -1.23 -2.87 7.71
N SER A 31 -0.76 -3.97 8.30
CA SER A 31 -0.60 -4.09 9.74
C SER A 31 0.82 -3.76 10.17
N ILE A 32 0.95 -2.96 11.22
CA ILE A 32 2.23 -2.66 11.87
C ILE A 32 2.70 -3.88 12.65
N LYS A 33 3.82 -4.46 12.23
CA LYS A 33 4.46 -5.61 12.88
C LYS A 33 5.45 -5.21 13.94
N GLN A 34 6.20 -4.14 13.69
CA GLN A 34 7.25 -3.70 14.61
C GLN A 34 7.49 -2.19 14.48
N ILE A 35 7.71 -1.53 15.62
CA ILE A 35 8.15 -0.14 15.67
C ILE A 35 9.50 -0.11 16.40
N LEU A 36 10.51 0.43 15.74
CA LEU A 36 11.85 0.64 16.31
C LEU A 36 12.14 2.14 16.37
N LYS A 37 12.31 2.66 17.59
CA LYS A 37 12.75 4.04 17.81
C LYS A 37 14.28 4.08 17.80
N LEU A 38 14.85 4.84 16.88
CA LEU A 38 16.29 5.03 16.75
C LEU A 38 16.75 6.27 17.53
N PRO A 39 18.04 6.35 17.92
CA PRO A 39 18.63 7.58 18.42
C PRO A 39 18.42 8.74 17.44
N GLY A 40 18.17 9.95 17.95
CA GLY A 40 17.89 11.13 17.11
C GLY A 40 16.43 11.28 16.65
N GLY A 41 15.50 10.49 17.21
CA GLY A 41 14.06 10.68 17.00
C GLY A 41 13.47 10.02 15.74
N THR A 42 14.30 9.33 14.96
CA THR A 42 13.82 8.57 13.79
C THR A 42 13.06 7.32 14.22
N VAL A 43 11.96 7.01 13.54
CA VAL A 43 11.20 5.78 13.76
C VAL A 43 11.28 4.90 12.51
N ARG A 44 11.66 3.63 12.67
CA ARG A 44 11.52 2.61 11.64
C ARG A 44 10.31 1.74 11.96
N VAL A 45 9.42 1.61 10.99
CA VAL A 45 8.21 0.79 11.12
C VAL A 45 8.30 -0.35 10.12
N LEU A 46 8.14 -1.58 10.61
CA LEU A 46 7.95 -2.77 9.77
C LEU A 46 6.45 -3.02 9.64
N VAL A 47 5.99 -3.14 8.40
CA VAL A 47 4.57 -3.33 8.07
C VAL A 47 4.41 -4.54 7.14
N GLU A 48 3.26 -5.19 7.20
CA GLU A 48 2.84 -6.24 6.28
C GLU A 48 1.57 -5.79 5.56
N GLY A 49 1.57 -5.81 4.23
CA GLY A 49 0.37 -5.52 3.44
C GLY A 49 -0.64 -6.65 3.54
N ILE A 50 -1.91 -6.32 3.75
CA ILE A 50 -3.01 -7.26 3.96
C ILE A 50 -3.94 -7.28 2.74
N SER A 51 -4.38 -6.11 2.29
CA SER A 51 -5.36 -6.00 1.20
C SER A 51 -5.22 -4.68 0.46
N ARG A 52 -5.72 -4.65 -0.78
CA ARG A 52 -5.86 -3.41 -1.53
C ARG A 52 -7.16 -2.72 -1.15
N ALA A 53 -7.11 -1.40 -1.08
CA ALA A 53 -8.28 -0.57 -0.87
C ALA A 53 -8.19 0.71 -1.70
N LYS A 54 -9.35 1.31 -1.98
CA LYS A 54 -9.48 2.59 -2.66
C LYS A 54 -10.00 3.63 -1.70
N VAL A 55 -9.39 4.81 -1.69
CA VAL A 55 -9.91 5.99 -0.99
C VAL A 55 -11.22 6.41 -1.64
N VAL A 56 -12.28 6.49 -0.84
CA VAL A 56 -13.57 7.05 -1.26
C VAL A 56 -13.66 8.52 -0.88
N ASN A 57 -13.04 8.92 0.23
CA ASN A 57 -13.05 10.28 0.72
C ASN A 57 -11.83 10.56 1.61
N PHE A 58 -11.23 11.74 1.47
CA PHE A 58 -10.23 12.22 2.43
C PHE A 58 -10.92 13.10 3.46
N LEU A 59 -10.70 12.79 4.74
CA LEU A 59 -11.19 13.55 5.86
C LEU A 59 -10.11 14.54 6.29
N GLU A 60 -10.47 15.81 6.49
CA GLU A 60 -9.55 16.79 7.04
C GLU A 60 -9.30 16.50 8.53
N TRP A 61 -8.07 16.18 8.88
CA TRP A 61 -7.61 16.18 10.26
C TRP A 61 -6.13 16.56 10.31
N GLU A 62 -5.79 17.67 10.97
CA GLU A 62 -4.39 17.93 11.32
C GLU A 62 -4.11 17.25 12.66
N PRO A 63 -3.03 16.45 12.79
CA PRO A 63 -1.82 16.46 11.97
C PRO A 63 -1.65 15.26 10.98
N LEU A 64 -2.68 14.46 10.72
CA LEU A 64 -2.57 13.19 9.99
C LEU A 64 -3.67 13.04 8.93
N PHE A 65 -3.33 12.54 7.75
CA PHE A 65 -4.35 12.15 6.79
C PHE A 65 -5.29 11.09 7.37
N LEU A 66 -6.58 11.39 7.35
CA LEU A 66 -7.64 10.43 7.56
C LEU A 66 -8.36 10.23 6.23
N ALA A 67 -8.77 9.00 5.95
CA ALA A 67 -9.48 8.67 4.73
C ALA A 67 -10.49 7.56 5.00
N GLU A 68 -11.65 7.70 4.39
CA GLU A 68 -12.59 6.60 4.24
C GLU A 68 -12.11 5.76 3.05
N ILE A 69 -12.03 4.44 3.25
CA ILE A 69 -11.54 3.50 2.25
C ILE A 69 -12.56 2.38 2.01
N GLU A 70 -12.59 1.88 0.79
CA GLU A 70 -13.34 0.70 0.38
C GLU A 70 -12.36 -0.40 -0.02
N LEU A 71 -12.49 -1.59 0.58
CA LEU A 71 -11.66 -2.74 0.21
C LEU A 71 -11.95 -3.15 -1.23
N LEU A 72 -10.90 -3.35 -2.02
CA LEU A 72 -11.03 -3.88 -3.36
C LEU A 72 -11.11 -5.39 -3.28
N ALA A 73 -12.22 -5.95 -3.78
CA ALA A 73 -12.36 -7.40 -3.92
C ALA A 73 -11.27 -7.95 -4.84
N GLU A 74 -10.61 -9.01 -4.40
CA GLU A 74 -9.67 -9.76 -5.21
C GLU A 74 -10.42 -10.89 -5.90
N ASP A 75 -10.19 -11.04 -7.20
CA ASP A 75 -10.68 -12.19 -7.96
C ASP A 75 -9.58 -13.25 -7.98
N ASP A 76 -9.70 -14.23 -7.09
CA ASP A 76 -8.74 -15.32 -6.95
C ASP A 76 -9.01 -16.46 -7.95
N THR A 77 -9.88 -16.24 -8.94
CA THR A 77 -10.22 -17.28 -9.92
C THR A 77 -9.01 -17.58 -10.81
N VAL A 78 -8.39 -18.74 -10.59
CA VAL A 78 -7.32 -19.25 -11.43
C VAL A 78 -7.93 -19.96 -12.63
N THR A 79 -7.75 -19.38 -13.81
CA THR A 79 -8.11 -20.01 -15.08
C THR A 79 -6.88 -20.69 -15.71
N SER A 80 -7.09 -21.54 -16.71
CA SER A 80 -5.99 -22.12 -17.49
C SER A 80 -5.12 -21.04 -18.16
N GLU A 81 -5.72 -19.92 -18.54
CA GLU A 81 -5.00 -18.77 -19.10
C GLU A 81 -4.16 -18.07 -18.03
N THR A 82 -4.71 -17.87 -16.82
CA THR A 82 -3.98 -17.36 -15.65
C THR A 82 -2.73 -18.21 -15.39
N GLU A 83 -2.84 -19.55 -15.41
CA GLU A 83 -1.69 -20.44 -15.23
C GLU A 83 -0.61 -20.29 -16.31
N VAL A 84 -1.02 -20.12 -17.57
CA VAL A 84 -0.08 -19.89 -18.68
C VAL A 84 0.68 -18.59 -18.46
N TYR A 85 -0.02 -17.51 -18.09
CA TYR A 85 0.62 -16.23 -17.78
C TYR A 85 1.54 -16.31 -16.56
N MET A 86 1.14 -17.02 -15.50
CA MET A 86 2.00 -17.23 -14.33
C MET A 86 3.30 -17.96 -14.71
N ARG A 87 3.23 -19.05 -15.50
CA ARG A 87 4.43 -19.76 -15.98
C ARG A 87 5.33 -18.86 -16.84
N ALA A 88 4.74 -18.08 -17.74
CA ALA A 88 5.49 -17.17 -18.60
C ALA A 88 6.18 -16.07 -17.77
N LEU A 89 5.49 -15.49 -16.79
CA LEU A 89 6.03 -14.44 -15.92
C LEU A 89 7.19 -14.98 -15.07
N LEU A 90 7.04 -16.15 -14.45
CA LEU A 90 8.11 -16.79 -13.68
C LEU A 90 9.34 -17.06 -14.56
N HIS A 91 9.14 -17.60 -15.76
CA HIS A 91 10.23 -17.85 -16.69
C HIS A 91 10.97 -16.56 -17.11
N GLN A 92 10.26 -15.46 -17.34
CA GLN A 92 10.90 -14.18 -17.65
C GLN A 92 11.64 -13.60 -16.45
N PHE A 93 11.09 -13.76 -15.25
CA PHE A 93 11.72 -13.31 -14.02
C PHE A 93 13.04 -14.06 -13.75
N GLU A 94 13.06 -15.38 -13.95
CA GLU A 94 14.28 -16.20 -13.85
C GLU A 94 15.39 -15.77 -14.81
N ARG A 95 15.04 -15.27 -16.00
CA ARG A 95 16.01 -14.77 -16.98
C ARG A 95 16.56 -13.38 -16.67
N TYR A 96 15.84 -12.60 -15.87
CA TYR A 96 16.22 -11.25 -15.49
C TYR A 96 17.25 -11.24 -14.35
N ILE A 97 17.14 -12.21 -13.44
CA ILE A 97 18.11 -12.45 -12.35
C ILE A 97 19.39 -13.07 -12.92
#